data_AF-A0A7S4HF71-F1
#
_entry.id   AF-A0A7S4HF71-F1
#
_cell.length_a   1.000
_cell.length_b   1.000
_cell.length_c   1.000
_cell.angle_alpha   90.00
_cell.angle_beta   90.00
_cell.angle_gamma   90.00
#
_symmetry.space_group_name_H-M   'P 1'
#
loop_
_entity.id
_entity.type
_entity.pdbx_description
1 polymer ?
#
loop_
_entity_poly.entity_id
_entity_poly.type
_entity_poly.pdbx_seq_one_letter_code
_entity_poly.pdbx_strand_id
1 'polypeptide(L)'
;AAAASSATSRSSTARVVDSALRVPLSLRGGQASDAPPTTNALSRDEITQKMNAIPAFCIVNEKGGMVGVRGKEDGVEAINWFTDAAEAKAILAVMREHNPGVSLHLGVHGLGTAFRLCKGWPEEEAIA
;
A
#
# COMPACT_ATOMS: atom_id res chain seq x y z
N ALA A 1 48.98 -42.50 -11.29
CA ALA A 1 48.76 -42.31 -12.73
C ALA A 1 48.35 -40.86 -12.95
N ALA A 2 49.23 -40.07 -13.57
CA ALA A 2 48.97 -38.68 -13.92
C ALA A 2 48.45 -38.63 -15.35
N ALA A 3 47.33 -37.93 -15.57
CA ALA A 3 46.84 -37.56 -16.89
C ALA A 3 46.48 -36.08 -16.85
N ALA A 4 47.21 -35.29 -17.64
CA ALA A 4 46.91 -33.89 -17.91
C ALA A 4 45.63 -33.78 -18.73
N SER A 5 44.81 -32.78 -18.46
CA SER A 5 43.78 -32.30 -19.40
C SER A 5 43.56 -30.81 -19.21
N SER A 6 44.03 -30.08 -20.21
CA SER A 6 43.79 -28.68 -20.49
C SER A 6 42.30 -28.42 -20.76
N ALA A 7 41.72 -27.43 -20.09
CA ALA A 7 40.42 -26.88 -20.47
C ALA A 7 40.42 -25.34 -20.33
N THR A 8 40.77 -24.71 -21.44
CA THR A 8 40.23 -23.49 -22.04
C THR A 8 39.36 -22.58 -21.15
N SER A 9 39.90 -21.38 -20.93
CA SER A 9 39.21 -20.15 -20.53
C SER A 9 37.86 -20.00 -21.23
N ARG A 10 36.78 -19.87 -20.45
CA ARG A 10 35.50 -19.36 -20.94
C ARG A 10 35.20 -18.07 -20.20
N SER A 11 35.54 -16.97 -20.87
CA SER A 11 34.94 -15.66 -20.63
C SER A 11 33.42 -15.80 -20.79
N SER A 12 32.69 -15.86 -19.68
CA SER A 12 31.24 -15.78 -19.67
C SER A 12 30.84 -14.32 -19.80
N THR A 13 30.77 -13.84 -21.04
CA THR A 13 30.01 -12.62 -21.35
C THR A 13 28.55 -12.87 -20.97
N ALA A 14 28.10 -12.19 -19.91
CA ALA A 14 26.69 -12.08 -19.56
C ALA A 14 25.94 -11.56 -20.79
N ARG A 15 25.13 -12.44 -21.41
CA ARG A 15 24.23 -12.04 -22.49
C ARG A 15 23.13 -11.20 -21.86
N VAL A 16 23.16 -9.91 -22.19
CA VAL A 16 22.04 -8.99 -22.06
C VAL A 16 20.85 -9.61 -22.80
N VAL A 17 19.90 -10.16 -22.05
CA VAL A 17 18.54 -10.40 -22.56
C VAL A 17 17.75 -9.11 -22.35
N ASP A 18 18.01 -8.17 -23.25
CA ASP A 18 17.10 -7.08 -23.60
C ASP A 18 15.90 -7.73 -24.31
N SER A 19 14.94 -8.21 -23.52
CA SER A 19 13.65 -8.68 -24.03
C SER A 19 12.62 -7.61 -23.70
N ALA A 20 12.64 -6.60 -24.55
CA ALA A 20 11.68 -5.53 -24.70
C ALA A 20 10.24 -6.03 -24.56
N LEU A 21 9.64 -5.83 -23.38
CA LEU A 21 8.19 -5.70 -23.22
C LEU A 21 7.74 -4.39 -23.90
N ARG A 22 7.76 -4.35 -25.23
CA ARG A 22 7.10 -3.28 -26.00
C ARG A 22 5.60 -3.54 -25.99
N VAL A 23 4.98 -3.23 -24.87
CA VAL A 23 3.53 -3.08 -24.83
C VAL A 23 3.19 -1.78 -25.56
N PRO A 24 2.34 -1.78 -26.60
CA PRO A 24 1.83 -0.54 -27.16
C PRO A 24 0.91 0.10 -26.12
N LEU A 25 1.48 1.02 -25.32
CA LEU A 25 0.75 1.83 -24.37
C LEU A 25 -0.05 2.89 -25.14
N SER A 26 -1.21 2.50 -25.66
CA SER A 26 -2.21 3.46 -26.13
C SER A 26 -2.79 4.17 -24.91
N LEU A 27 -2.15 5.26 -24.50
CA LEU A 27 -2.61 6.16 -23.45
C LEU A 27 -3.98 6.74 -23.85
N ARG A 28 -5.03 6.37 -23.10
CA ARG A 28 -6.36 6.98 -23.22
C ARG A 28 -6.61 7.84 -21.99
N GLY A 29 -6.65 9.16 -22.18
CA GLY A 29 -7.23 10.11 -21.22
C GLY A 29 -6.24 11.04 -20.52
N GLY A 30 -6.65 12.31 -20.41
CA GLY A 30 -5.96 13.42 -19.74
C GLY A 30 -6.25 14.71 -20.50
N GLN A 31 -7.03 15.64 -19.94
CA GLN A 31 -7.08 16.99 -20.49
C GLN A 31 -5.65 17.54 -20.46
N ALA A 32 -5.18 18.04 -21.61
CA ALA A 32 -3.85 18.59 -21.76
C ALA A 32 -3.67 19.72 -20.73
N SER A 33 -2.93 19.43 -19.66
CA SER A 33 -2.27 20.47 -18.89
C SER A 33 -1.12 20.97 -19.77
N ASP A 34 -1.02 22.28 -20.01
CA ASP A 34 0.04 22.90 -20.82
C ASP A 34 1.45 22.74 -20.21
N ALA A 35 1.55 22.21 -18.99
CA ALA A 35 2.83 21.90 -18.35
C ALA A 35 3.31 20.48 -18.71
N PRO A 36 4.56 20.31 -19.19
CA PRO A 36 5.13 18.98 -19.39
C PRO A 36 5.13 18.20 -18.06
N PRO A 37 4.82 16.89 -18.08
CA PRO A 37 4.83 16.09 -16.86
C PRO A 37 6.23 16.10 -16.24
N THR A 38 6.30 16.39 -14.93
CA THR A 38 7.54 16.30 -14.16
C THR A 38 8.03 14.86 -14.21
N THR A 39 9.24 14.64 -14.71
CA THR A 39 9.84 13.31 -14.88
C THR A 39 10.50 12.76 -13.61
N ASN A 40 10.55 13.57 -12.55
CA ASN A 40 11.13 13.14 -11.27
C ASN A 40 10.15 12.20 -10.55
N ALA A 41 10.64 11.01 -10.21
CA ALA A 41 9.90 10.10 -9.34
C ALA A 41 9.65 10.77 -7.99
N LEU A 42 8.44 10.61 -7.46
CA LEU A 42 8.07 11.13 -6.16
C LEU A 42 8.73 10.32 -5.05
N SER A 43 9.17 11.00 -4.00
CA SER A 43 9.60 10.36 -2.76
C SER A 43 8.41 9.69 -2.03
N ARG A 44 8.70 8.76 -1.11
CA ARG A 44 7.66 8.10 -0.28
C ARG A 44 6.82 9.10 0.51
N ASP A 45 7.45 10.16 1.01
CA ASP A 45 6.77 11.21 1.77
C ASP A 45 5.84 12.03 0.86
N GLU A 46 6.29 12.41 -0.33
CA GLU A 46 5.46 13.13 -1.30
C GLU A 46 4.28 12.28 -1.78
N ILE A 47 4.50 10.98 -2.03
CA ILE A 47 3.41 10.04 -2.36
C ILE A 47 2.41 10.00 -1.21
N THR A 48 2.90 9.82 0.01
CA THR A 48 2.04 9.70 1.18
C THR A 48 1.25 10.99 1.43
N GLN A 49 1.88 12.15 1.25
CA GLN A 49 1.22 13.44 1.37
C GLN A 49 0.14 13.62 0.29
N LYS A 50 0.38 13.19 -0.95
CA LYS A 50 -0.63 13.22 -2.01
C LYS A 50 -1.79 12.28 -1.70
N MET A 51 -1.53 11.08 -1.16
CA MET A 51 -2.58 10.14 -0.76
C MET A 51 -3.49 10.70 0.34
N ASN A 52 -3.00 11.60 1.20
CA ASN A 52 -3.82 12.24 2.23
C ASN A 52 -4.94 13.14 1.68
N ALA A 53 -4.96 13.44 0.38
CA ALA A 53 -6.11 14.07 -0.27
C ALA A 53 -7.36 13.16 -0.28
N ILE A 54 -7.18 11.84 -0.13
CA ILE A 54 -8.28 10.87 -0.06
C ILE A 54 -8.60 10.62 1.42
N PRO A 55 -9.85 10.81 1.87
CA PRO A 55 -10.24 10.47 3.22
C PRO A 55 -10.28 8.95 3.41
N ALA A 56 -9.83 8.49 4.58
CA ALA A 56 -9.95 7.13 5.05
C ALA A 56 -10.64 7.12 6.42
N PHE A 57 -11.65 6.29 6.57
CA PHE A 57 -12.48 6.18 7.75
C PHE A 57 -12.10 4.93 8.53
N CYS A 58 -12.15 5.01 9.86
CA CYS A 58 -12.02 3.86 10.75
C CYS A 58 -13.01 3.99 11.90
N ILE A 59 -13.19 2.92 12.67
CA ILE A 59 -14.05 2.95 13.85
C ILE A 59 -13.18 3.19 15.08
N VAL A 60 -13.59 4.13 15.92
CA VAL A 60 -12.89 4.51 17.15
C VAL A 60 -13.81 4.45 18.36
N ASN A 61 -13.24 4.21 19.53
CA ASN A 61 -13.96 4.32 20.80
C ASN A 61 -14.01 5.78 21.31
N GLU A 62 -14.67 6.00 22.45
CA GLU A 62 -14.79 7.33 23.09
C GLU A 62 -13.45 8.02 23.38
N LYS A 63 -12.37 7.25 23.56
CA LYS A 63 -11.02 7.76 23.85
C LYS A 63 -10.21 8.03 22.58
N GLY A 64 -10.81 7.82 21.40
CA GLY A 64 -10.13 7.94 20.10
C GLY A 64 -9.26 6.75 19.74
N GLY A 65 -9.30 5.65 20.49
CA GLY A 65 -8.59 4.42 20.15
C GLY A 65 -9.26 3.70 18.98
N MET A 66 -8.48 3.32 17.96
CA MET A 66 -8.97 2.53 16.82
C MET A 66 -9.42 1.14 17.28
N VAL A 67 -10.59 0.73 16.83
CA VAL A 67 -11.23 -0.54 17.21
C VAL A 67 -11.02 -1.56 16.10
N GLY A 68 -10.46 -2.70 16.45
CA GLY A 68 -10.30 -3.82 15.53
C GLY A 68 -11.60 -4.61 15.40
N VAL A 69 -11.81 -5.21 14.23
CA VAL A 69 -12.85 -6.21 14.02
C VAL A 69 -12.15 -7.56 13.86
N ARG A 70 -12.66 -8.56 14.57
CA ARG A 70 -12.13 -9.92 14.49
C ARG A 70 -12.66 -10.61 13.23
N GLY A 71 -11.75 -11.09 12.39
CA GLY A 71 -12.09 -11.93 11.24
C GLY A 71 -12.75 -13.24 11.71
N LYS A 72 -13.80 -13.68 11.01
CA LYS A 72 -14.51 -14.93 11.34
C LYS A 72 -13.67 -16.19 11.06
N GLU A 73 -12.75 -16.12 10.10
CA GLU A 73 -12.00 -17.28 9.62
C GLU A 73 -10.65 -17.48 10.31
N ASP A 74 -9.90 -16.39 10.53
CA ASP A 74 -8.56 -16.42 11.12
C ASP A 74 -8.54 -16.03 12.61
N GLY A 75 -9.64 -15.44 13.09
CA GLY A 75 -9.70 -14.89 14.44
C GLY A 75 -8.71 -13.73 14.64
N VAL A 76 -8.15 -13.15 13.59
CA VAL A 76 -7.21 -12.04 13.73
C VAL A 76 -8.01 -10.76 13.93
N GLU A 77 -7.64 -9.97 14.92
CA GLU A 77 -8.19 -8.65 15.13
C GLU A 77 -7.43 -7.65 14.24
N ALA A 78 -8.15 -7.02 13.31
CA ALA A 78 -7.58 -6.07 12.38
C ALA A 78 -8.35 -4.74 12.43
N ILE A 79 -7.61 -3.63 12.35
CA ILE A 79 -8.20 -2.31 12.16
C ILE A 79 -8.59 -2.19 10.69
N ASN A 80 -9.86 -1.93 10.43
CA ASN A 80 -10.37 -1.73 9.08
C ASN A 80 -10.38 -0.25 8.71
N TRP A 81 -9.86 0.03 7.52
CA TRP A 81 -9.89 1.34 6.88
C TRP A 81 -10.85 1.30 5.69
N PHE A 82 -11.75 2.27 5.62
CA PHE A 82 -12.75 2.40 4.57
C PHE A 82 -12.48 3.67 3.77
N THR A 83 -12.58 3.62 2.45
CA THR A 83 -12.53 4.83 1.60
C THR A 83 -13.93 5.35 1.26
N ASP A 84 -14.96 4.53 1.46
CA ASP A 84 -16.37 4.90 1.31
C ASP A 84 -17.00 5.23 2.68
N ALA A 85 -17.57 6.42 2.79
CA ALA A 85 -18.21 6.90 4.02
C ALA A 85 -19.54 6.20 4.32
N ALA A 86 -20.30 5.78 3.31
CA ALA A 86 -21.56 5.05 3.48
C ALA A 86 -21.30 3.63 3.98
N GLU A 87 -20.27 2.96 3.45
CA GLU A 87 -19.83 1.67 3.95
C GLU A 87 -19.38 1.77 5.42
N ALA A 88 -18.51 2.74 5.74
CA ALA A 88 -18.06 2.95 7.11
C ALA A 88 -19.22 3.19 8.09
N LYS A 89 -20.24 3.95 7.68
CA LYS A 89 -21.45 4.18 8.48
C LYS A 89 -22.27 2.92 8.69
N ALA A 90 -22.43 2.09 7.65
CA ALA A 90 -23.15 0.84 7.74
C ALA A 90 -22.47 -0.12 8.73
N ILE A 91 -21.15 -0.27 8.65
CA ILE A 91 -20.38 -1.10 9.58
C ILE A 91 -20.45 -0.54 11.01
N LEU A 92 -20.34 0.78 11.19
CA LEU A 92 -20.50 1.40 12.52
C LEU A 92 -21.87 1.11 13.13
N ALA A 93 -22.95 1.16 12.34
CA ALA A 93 -24.30 0.85 12.83
C ALA A 93 -24.38 -0.59 13.34
N VAL A 94 -23.87 -1.56 12.55
CA VAL A 94 -23.81 -2.97 12.95
C VAL A 94 -22.97 -3.15 14.21
N MET A 95 -21.80 -2.51 14.30
CA MET A 95 -20.95 -2.62 15.50
C MET A 95 -21.61 -2.02 16.74
N ARG A 96 -22.32 -0.89 16.63
CA ARG A 96 -23.06 -0.31 17.76
C ARG A 96 -24.19 -1.22 18.24
N GLU A 97 -24.93 -1.83 17.32
CA GLU A 97 -26.00 -2.77 17.64
C GLU A 97 -25.49 -3.99 18.43
N HIS A 98 -24.33 -4.53 18.03
CA HIS A 98 -23.72 -5.68 18.70
C HIS A 98 -22.95 -5.33 19.99
N ASN A 99 -22.73 -4.04 20.26
CA ASN A 99 -21.95 -3.57 21.42
C ASN A 99 -22.67 -2.43 22.16
N PRO A 100 -23.88 -2.66 22.74
CA PRO A 100 -24.75 -1.62 23.27
C PRO A 100 -24.23 -0.84 24.50
N GLY A 101 -23.06 -1.19 25.04
CA GLY A 101 -22.41 -0.48 26.15
C GLY A 101 -21.15 0.29 25.74
N VAL A 102 -20.75 0.24 24.47
CA VAL A 102 -19.50 0.85 23.98
C VAL A 102 -19.84 2.04 23.08
N SER A 103 -19.35 3.23 23.44
CA SER A 103 -19.49 4.40 22.57
C SER A 103 -18.49 4.30 21.42
N LEU A 104 -19.01 4.03 20.22
CA LEU A 104 -18.25 3.90 18.98
C LEU A 104 -18.55 5.08 18.04
N HIS A 105 -17.56 5.57 17.32
CA HIS A 105 -17.66 6.69 16.37
C HIS A 105 -16.83 6.42 15.11
N LEU A 106 -17.03 7.23 14.07
CA LEU A 106 -16.12 7.25 12.92
C LEU A 106 -14.95 8.19 13.20
N GLY A 107 -13.73 7.67 13.08
CA GLY A 107 -12.52 8.46 12.89
C GLY A 107 -12.32 8.78 11.41
N VAL A 108 -11.67 9.91 11.12
CA VAL A 108 -11.31 10.31 9.76
C VAL A 108 -9.83 10.66 9.72
N HIS A 109 -9.11 10.03 8.79
CA HIS A 109 -7.71 10.29 8.52
C HIS A 109 -7.48 10.48 7.01
N GLY A 110 -6.29 10.93 6.62
CA GLY A 110 -5.87 10.82 5.22
C GLY A 110 -5.43 9.38 4.90
N LEU A 111 -5.69 8.92 3.68
CA LEU A 111 -5.32 7.56 3.24
C LEU A 111 -3.82 7.31 3.35
N GLY A 112 -2.99 8.33 3.15
CA GLY A 112 -1.55 8.22 3.36
C GLY A 112 -1.17 7.91 4.81
N THR A 113 -1.86 8.51 5.77
CA THR A 113 -1.70 8.21 7.21
C THR A 113 -2.14 6.78 7.50
N ALA A 114 -3.29 6.35 7.00
CA ALA A 114 -3.76 4.97 7.14
C ALA A 114 -2.75 3.96 6.56
N PHE A 115 -2.24 4.24 5.36
CA PHE A 115 -1.22 3.42 4.69
C PHE A 115 0.06 3.28 5.52
N ARG A 116 0.55 4.36 6.14
CA ARG A 116 1.70 4.30 7.06
C ARG A 116 1.40 3.46 8.30
N LEU A 117 0.23 3.62 8.91
CA LEU A 117 -0.18 2.85 10.09
C LEU A 117 -0.25 1.34 9.79
N CYS A 118 -0.58 0.98 8.55
CA CYS A 118 -0.57 -0.41 8.08
C CYS A 118 0.82 -0.91 7.65
N LYS A 119 1.91 -0.18 7.91
CA LYS A 119 3.26 -0.50 7.45
C LYS A 119 3.35 -0.72 5.93
N GLY A 120 2.62 0.09 5.15
CA GLY A 120 2.55 -0.08 3.70
C GLY A 120 3.86 0.15 2.94
N TRP A 121 4.83 0.82 3.56
CA TRP A 121 6.20 0.88 3.04
C TRP A 121 7.03 -0.26 3.64
N PRO A 122 7.90 -0.92 2.86
CA PRO A 122 8.83 -1.88 3.42
C PRO A 122 9.70 -1.18 4.46
N GLU A 123 9.87 -1.82 5.62
CA GLU A 123 10.89 -1.42 6.59
C GLU A 123 12.23 -1.40 5.84
N GLU A 124 12.97 -0.31 5.94
CA GLU A 124 14.31 -0.23 5.36
C GLU A 124 15.12 -1.30 6.09
N GLU A 125 15.41 -2.43 5.43
CA GLU A 125 16.42 -3.35 5.92
C GLU A 125 17.67 -2.51 6.13
N ALA A 126 18.00 -2.25 7.40
CA ALA A 126 19.25 -1.64 7.76
C ALA A 126 20.33 -2.57 7.20
N ILE A 127 20.92 -2.18 6.06
CA ILE A 127 22.12 -2.81 5.55
C ILE A 127 23.18 -2.50 6.60
N ALA A 128 23.36 -3.45 7.52
CA ALA A 128 24.42 -3.48 8.52
C ALA A 128 25.73 -3.93 7.86
#